data_AF-A0A5D4XS59-F1
#
_entry.id   AF-A0A5D4XS59-F1
#
_cell.length_a   1.000
_cell.length_b   1.000
_cell.length_c   1.000
_cell.angle_alpha   90.00
_cell.angle_beta   90.00
_cell.angle_gamma   90.00
#
_symmetry.space_group_name_H-M   'P 1'
#
loop_
_entity.id
_entity.type
_entity.pdbx_description
1 polymer ?
#
loop_
_entity_poly.entity_id
_entity_poly.type
_entity_poly.pdbx_seq_one_letter_code
_entity_poly.pdbx_strand_id
1 'polypeptide(L)'
;MVMSVAGCATAPDPAPVSGGTSSVEGTIASIDTRPWTYDGNAIVMLDVPGRDQVAVHLPARWNLCKAAPVDMDALAVGMRVRATGSSGEPGEVVVCEQASHGLAPVR
;
A
#
# COMPACT_ATOMS: atom_id res chain seq x y z
N MET A 1 27.98 34.91 -36.57
CA MET A 1 28.25 33.99 -35.45
C MET A 1 27.06 34.06 -34.51
N VAL A 2 26.12 33.10 -34.62
CA VAL A 2 24.85 33.11 -33.88
C VAL A 2 24.97 32.04 -32.80
N MET A 3 24.95 32.45 -31.53
CA MET A 3 24.99 31.55 -30.38
C MET A 3 23.55 31.26 -29.95
N SER A 4 23.10 30.03 -30.18
CA SER A 4 21.82 29.52 -29.68
C SER A 4 22.03 28.90 -28.31
N VAL A 5 21.40 29.45 -27.28
CA VAL A 5 21.41 28.91 -25.92
C VAL A 5 20.29 27.87 -25.82
N ALA A 6 20.65 26.58 -25.79
CA ALA A 6 19.71 25.50 -25.51
C ALA A 6 19.43 25.46 -24.00
N GLY A 7 18.31 26.06 -23.58
CA GLY A 7 17.80 25.91 -22.22
C GLY A 7 17.21 24.51 -22.03
N CYS A 8 17.76 23.75 -21.08
CA CYS A 8 17.16 22.49 -20.63
C CYS A 8 15.84 22.81 -19.93
N ALA A 9 14.72 22.51 -20.58
CA ALA A 9 13.43 22.44 -19.92
C ALA A 9 13.43 21.18 -19.04
N THR A 10 13.68 21.33 -17.74
CA THR A 10 13.25 20.33 -16.76
C THR A 10 11.73 20.34 -16.81
N ALA A 11 11.15 19.27 -17.37
CA ALA A 11 9.73 19.04 -17.24
C ALA A 11 9.42 18.85 -15.74
N PRO A 12 8.43 19.56 -15.18
CA PRO A 12 7.96 19.24 -13.84
C PRO A 12 7.46 17.79 -13.87
N ASP A 13 8.04 16.96 -13.00
CA ASP A 13 7.53 15.62 -12.72
C ASP A 13 6.06 15.77 -12.28
N PRO A 14 5.09 15.15 -12.98
CA PRO A 14 3.71 15.21 -12.55
C PRO A 14 3.63 14.53 -11.18
N ALA A 15 3.29 15.32 -10.16
CA ALA A 15 3.07 14.82 -8.81
C ALA A 15 2.21 13.54 -8.89
N PRO A 16 2.63 12.43 -8.26
CA PRO A 16 1.89 11.19 -8.33
C PRO A 16 0.47 11.45 -7.86
N VAL A 17 -0.50 11.03 -8.67
CA VAL A 17 -1.92 11.12 -8.33
C VAL A 17 -2.14 10.26 -7.08
N SER A 18 -2.10 10.89 -5.91
CA SER A 18 -2.47 10.23 -4.66
C SER A 18 -3.97 9.97 -4.74
N GLY A 19 -4.34 8.69 -4.82
CA GLY A 19 -5.74 8.25 -4.93
C GLY A 19 -6.02 7.17 -5.98
N GLY A 20 -4.99 6.69 -6.72
CA GLY A 20 -5.15 5.50 -7.55
C GLY A 20 -5.30 4.23 -6.70
N THR A 21 -6.31 3.41 -6.98
CA THR A 21 -6.40 2.05 -6.42
C THR A 21 -5.27 1.21 -6.99
N SER A 22 -4.46 0.63 -6.12
CA SER A 22 -3.42 -0.33 -6.43
C SER A 22 -3.81 -1.72 -5.95
N SER A 23 -3.39 -2.73 -6.69
CA SER A 23 -3.54 -4.14 -6.33
C SER A 23 -2.20 -4.84 -6.43
N VAL A 24 -1.85 -5.57 -5.37
CA VAL A 24 -0.63 -6.36 -5.27
C VAL A 24 -0.97 -7.75 -4.79
N GLU A 25 -0.29 -8.74 -5.35
CA GLU A 25 -0.21 -10.08 -4.78
C GLU A 25 1.19 -10.32 -4.22
N GLY A 26 1.26 -10.98 -3.07
CA GLY A 26 2.52 -11.28 -2.41
C GLY A 26 2.34 -12.34 -1.34
N THR A 27 3.45 -12.69 -0.69
CA THR A 27 3.46 -13.61 0.45
C THR A 27 3.66 -12.78 1.72
N ILE A 28 2.87 -13.03 2.77
CA ILE A 28 3.04 -12.34 4.04
C ILE A 28 4.41 -12.71 4.64
N ALA A 29 5.29 -11.72 4.76
CA ALA A 29 6.60 -11.85 5.38
C ALA A 29 6.53 -11.59 6.89
N SER A 30 5.72 -10.61 7.31
CA SER A 30 5.52 -10.28 8.73
C SER A 30 4.19 -9.57 8.95
N ILE A 31 3.71 -9.61 10.20
CA ILE A 31 2.51 -8.91 10.66
C ILE A 31 2.89 -8.19 11.96
N ASP A 32 2.77 -6.86 11.99
CA ASP A 32 2.97 -6.05 13.18
C ASP A 32 1.70 -5.28 13.54
N THR A 33 1.02 -5.73 14.60
CA THR A 33 -0.18 -5.08 15.15
C THR A 33 0.10 -4.19 16.36
N ARG A 34 1.36 -4.10 16.82
CA ARG A 34 1.72 -3.26 17.98
C ARG A 34 1.27 -1.80 17.83
N PRO A 35 1.34 -1.16 16.64
CA PRO A 35 0.89 0.22 16.47
C PRO A 35 -0.59 0.46 16.82
N TRP A 36 -1.46 -0.56 16.72
CA TRP A 36 -2.87 -0.43 17.11
C TRP A 36 -3.07 -0.07 18.59
N THR A 37 -2.10 -0.41 19.45
CA THR A 37 -2.10 -0.01 20.87
C THR A 37 -2.21 1.50 21.05
N TYR A 38 -1.77 2.27 20.05
CA TYR A 38 -1.75 3.74 20.05
C TYR A 38 -2.51 4.32 18.85
N ASP A 39 -3.58 3.65 18.40
CA ASP A 39 -4.41 4.05 17.26
C ASP A 39 -3.65 4.19 15.91
N GLY A 40 -2.47 3.60 15.79
CA GLY A 40 -1.68 3.57 14.57
C GLY A 40 -2.23 2.59 13.52
N ASN A 41 -1.47 2.41 12.42
CA ASN A 41 -1.76 1.38 11.43
C ASN A 41 -0.96 0.11 11.75
N ALA A 42 -1.62 -1.05 11.77
CA ALA A 42 -0.91 -2.32 11.69
C ALA A 42 -0.26 -2.44 10.31
N ILE A 43 0.88 -3.12 10.27
CA ILE A 43 1.71 -3.23 9.09
C ILE A 43 1.81 -4.71 8.74
N VAL A 44 1.30 -5.09 7.57
CA VAL A 44 1.49 -6.41 7.00
C VAL A 44 2.51 -6.28 5.87
N MET A 45 3.69 -6.86 6.05
CA MET A 45 4.74 -6.80 5.04
C MET A 45 4.55 -7.94 4.03
N LEU A 46 4.57 -7.61 2.75
CA LEU A 46 4.44 -8.57 1.66
C LEU A 46 5.76 -8.71 0.91
N ASP A 47 6.27 -9.94 0.81
CA ASP A 47 7.27 -10.33 -0.18
C ASP A 47 6.58 -10.48 -1.54
N VAL A 48 6.93 -9.61 -2.48
CA VAL A 48 6.34 -9.60 -3.82
C VAL A 48 7.39 -9.96 -4.85
N PRO A 49 7.16 -11.00 -5.68
CA PRO A 49 8.14 -11.42 -6.68
C PRO A 49 8.50 -10.30 -7.66
N GLY A 50 9.81 -10.05 -7.84
CA GLY A 50 10.32 -9.10 -8.83
C GLY A 50 10.27 -7.63 -8.42
N ARG A 51 10.03 -7.33 -7.14
CA ARG A 51 10.07 -5.96 -6.59
C ARG A 51 10.45 -5.98 -5.11
N ASP A 52 10.65 -4.79 -4.54
CA ASP A 52 10.86 -4.64 -3.10
C ASP A 52 9.62 -5.04 -2.29
N GLN A 53 9.83 -5.28 -0.99
CA GLN A 53 8.74 -5.57 -0.07
C GLN A 53 7.72 -4.43 -0.05
N VAL A 54 6.45 -4.79 0.16
CA VAL A 54 5.37 -3.82 0.24
C VAL A 54 4.68 -3.86 1.58
N ALA A 55 4.60 -2.69 2.21
CA ALA A 55 3.93 -2.48 3.47
C ALA A 55 2.44 -2.24 3.23
N VAL A 56 1.60 -3.11 3.76
CA VAL A 56 0.14 -2.94 3.75
C VAL A 56 -0.29 -2.40 5.09
N HIS A 57 -0.87 -1.20 5.08
CA HIS A 57 -1.31 -0.48 6.27
C HIS A 57 -2.79 -0.73 6.53
N LEU A 58 -3.09 -1.23 7.72
CA LEU A 58 -4.42 -1.55 8.22
C LEU A 58 -4.74 -0.65 9.43
N PRO A 59 -5.67 0.32 9.31
CA PRO A 59 -5.96 1.25 10.40
C PRO A 59 -6.56 0.57 11.63
N ALA A 60 -6.20 1.05 12.83
CA ALA A 60 -6.84 0.59 14.07
C ALA A 60 -8.34 0.93 14.10
N ARG A 61 -8.69 2.15 13.66
CA ARG A 61 -10.04 2.71 13.71
C ARG A 61 -10.81 2.41 12.44
N TRP A 62 -11.14 1.14 12.23
CA TRP A 62 -11.91 0.69 11.06
C TRP A 62 -13.26 1.40 10.88
N ASN A 63 -13.85 1.91 11.97
CA ASN A 63 -15.08 2.71 11.93
C ASN A 63 -14.92 4.04 11.16
N LEU A 64 -13.70 4.45 10.82
CA LEU A 64 -13.39 5.61 10.00
C LEU A 64 -13.07 5.24 8.54
N CYS A 65 -12.97 3.94 8.21
CA CYS A 65 -12.71 3.45 6.87
C CYS A 65 -14.00 3.17 6.09
N LYS A 66 -13.91 3.28 4.76
CA LYS A 66 -14.99 2.84 3.86
C LYS A 66 -14.89 1.34 3.55
N ALA A 67 -13.69 0.79 3.65
CA ALA A 67 -13.41 -0.63 3.48
C ALA A 67 -13.99 -1.46 4.65
N ALA A 68 -14.33 -2.72 4.36
CA ALA A 68 -14.66 -3.67 5.42
C ALA A 68 -13.41 -4.00 6.27
N PRO A 69 -13.57 -4.26 7.59
CA PRO A 69 -12.47 -4.71 8.42
C PRO A 69 -11.84 -5.99 7.88
N VAL A 70 -10.51 -6.02 7.85
CA VAL A 70 -9.75 -7.23 7.52
C VAL A 70 -9.80 -8.19 8.70
N ASP A 71 -10.11 -9.46 8.41
CA ASP A 71 -10.05 -10.55 9.38
C ASP A 71 -8.59 -10.97 9.59
N MET A 72 -7.96 -10.45 10.64
CA MET A 72 -6.56 -10.71 10.95
C MET A 72 -6.30 -12.16 11.39
N ASP A 73 -7.29 -12.81 11.99
CA ASP A 73 -7.16 -14.19 12.47
C ASP A 73 -7.09 -15.19 11.29
N ALA A 74 -7.57 -14.77 10.12
CA ALA A 74 -7.46 -15.52 8.87
C ALA A 74 -6.10 -15.36 8.16
N LEU A 75 -5.19 -14.53 8.67
CA LEU A 75 -3.90 -14.24 8.05
C LEU A 75 -2.73 -14.86 8.83
N ALA A 76 -1.72 -15.33 8.09
CA ALA A 76 -0.51 -15.89 8.68
C ALA A 76 0.73 -15.59 7.83
N VAL A 77 1.90 -15.51 8.47
CA VAL A 77 3.19 -15.44 7.76
C VAL A 77 3.35 -16.67 6.87
N GLY A 78 3.86 -16.47 5.65
CA GLY A 78 3.97 -17.48 4.59
C GLY A 78 2.70 -17.64 3.75
N MET A 79 1.59 -16.99 4.09
CA MET A 79 0.36 -17.04 3.30
C MET A 79 0.45 -16.13 2.08
N ARG A 80 -0.03 -16.61 0.92
CA ARG A 80 -0.18 -15.77 -0.27
C ARG A 80 -1.49 -15.00 -0.20
N VAL A 81 -1.41 -13.69 -0.42
CA VAL A 81 -2.54 -12.76 -0.30
C VAL A 81 -2.54 -11.76 -1.45
N ARG A 82 -3.71 -11.14 -1.66
CA ARG A 82 -3.89 -9.96 -2.49
C ARG A 82 -4.27 -8.79 -1.59
N ALA A 83 -3.51 -7.70 -1.67
CA ALA A 83 -3.88 -6.42 -1.09
C ALA A 83 -4.44 -5.51 -2.19
N THR A 84 -5.55 -4.86 -1.90
CA THR A 84 -6.14 -3.81 -2.73
C THR A 84 -6.35 -2.59 -1.86
N GLY A 85 -5.77 -1.46 -2.25
CA GLY A 85 -5.78 -0.24 -1.43
C GLY A 85 -5.39 0.99 -2.23
N SER A 86 -5.28 2.12 -1.56
CA SER A 86 -4.66 3.32 -2.14
C SER A 86 -3.15 3.21 -2.03
N SER A 87 -2.42 3.64 -3.04
CA SER A 87 -0.97 3.79 -2.92
C SER A 87 -0.63 4.93 -1.95
N GLY A 88 0.19 4.63 -0.94
CA GLY A 88 0.73 5.60 0.02
C GLY A 88 2.07 6.16 -0.45
N GLU A 89 3.09 6.13 0.42
CA GLU A 89 4.48 6.34 0.01
C GLU A 89 4.96 5.20 -0.93
N PRO A 90 6.09 5.37 -1.65
CA PRO A 90 6.63 4.31 -2.49
C PRO A 90 6.82 3.00 -1.70
N GLY A 91 6.13 1.94 -2.11
CA GLY A 91 6.15 0.65 -1.41
C GLY A 91 5.04 0.46 -0.38
N GLU A 92 4.07 1.39 -0.28
CA GLU A 92 2.97 1.30 0.67
C GLU A 92 1.60 1.17 0.00
N VAL A 93 0.72 0.39 0.63
CA VAL A 93 -0.69 0.23 0.28
C VAL A 93 -1.55 0.45 1.51
N VAL A 94 -2.50 1.38 1.46
CA VAL A 94 -3.41 1.68 2.57
C VAL A 94 -4.80 1.11 2.29
N VAL A 95 -5.25 0.21 3.15
CA VAL A 95 -6.54 -0.50 3.01
C VAL A 95 -7.61 0.21 3.82
N CYS A 96 -8.16 1.31 3.29
CA CYS A 96 -9.19 2.09 4.01
C CYS A 96 -10.12 2.92 3.12
N GLU A 97 -9.59 3.60 2.10
CA GLU A 97 -10.26 4.75 1.45
C GLU A 97 -11.46 4.42 0.55
N GLN A 98 -11.58 3.19 0.08
CA GLN A 98 -12.68 2.73 -0.79
C GLN A 98 -13.25 1.39 -0.31
N ALA A 99 -14.52 1.13 -0.63
CA ALA A 99 -15.22 -0.09 -0.22
C ALA A 99 -14.64 -1.37 -0.85
N SER A 100 -13.96 -1.25 -1.99
CA SER A 100 -13.27 -2.35 -2.68
C SER A 100 -11.91 -2.70 -2.07
N HIS A 101 -11.40 -1.90 -1.14
CA HIS A 101 -10.11 -2.16 -0.52
C HIS A 101 -10.20 -3.37 0.42
N GLY A 102 -9.13 -4.16 0.46
CA GLY A 102 -9.05 -5.32 1.33
C GLY A 102 -7.67 -5.98 1.30
N LEU A 103 -7.52 -6.95 2.19
CA LEU A 103 -6.40 -7.88 2.20
C LEU A 103 -6.99 -9.27 2.40
N ALA A 104 -6.81 -10.17 1.42
CA ALA A 104 -7.42 -11.48 1.45
C ALA A 104 -6.50 -12.56 0.86
N PRO A 105 -6.60 -13.82 1.32
CA PRO A 105 -5.89 -14.95 0.73
C PRO A 105 -6.21 -15.11 -0.77
N VAL A 106 -5.20 -15.41 -1.57
CA VAL A 106 -5.40 -15.88 -2.94
C VAL A 106 -5.40 -17.41 -2.94
N ARG A 107 -6.45 -18.01 -3.49
CA ARG A 107 -6.54 -19.47 -3.66
C ARG A 107 -5.68 -19.96 -4.81
#